data_AF-A0A382BSG5-F1
#
_entry.id   AF-A0A382BSG5-F1
#
_cell.length_a   1.000
_cell.length_b   1.000
_cell.length_c   1.000
_cell.angle_alpha   90.00
_cell.angle_beta   90.00
_cell.angle_gamma   90.00
#
_symmetry.space_group_name_H-M   'P 1'
#
loop_
_entity.id
_entity.type
_entity.pdbx_description
1 polymer ?
#
loop_
_entity_poly.entity_id
_entity_poly.type
_entity_poly.pdbx_seq_one_letter_code
_entity_poly.pdbx_strand_id
1 'polypeptide(L)' 'MKKILPFIFVLFMATSAMAERVAVVIGVEGRVTVVREGNDLPVTRREKLYKADQILTGRDSAIELK' A
#
# COMPACT_ATOMS: atom_id res chain seq x y z
N MET A 1 26.60 -3.52 -28.30
CA MET A 1 25.47 -3.18 -27.40
C MET A 1 24.77 -4.47 -26.96
N LYS A 2 25.26 -5.18 -25.92
CA LYS A 2 24.71 -6.50 -25.52
C LYS A 2 24.70 -6.76 -24.00
N LYS A 3 25.01 -5.76 -23.17
CA LYS A 3 25.17 -5.93 -21.70
C LYS A 3 24.19 -5.14 -20.84
N ILE A 4 23.26 -4.39 -21.44
CA ILE A 4 22.31 -3.52 -20.70
C ILE A 4 21.00 -4.27 -20.38
N LEU A 5 20.69 -5.31 -21.14
CA LEU A 5 19.46 -6.10 -20.99
C LEU A 5 19.29 -6.81 -19.64
N PRO A 6 20.33 -7.39 -18.99
CA PRO A 6 20.12 -8.05 -17.69
C PRO A 6 19.83 -7.04 -16.57
N PHE A 7 20.26 -5.78 -16.70
CA PHE A 7 20.09 -4.78 -15.65
C PHE A 7 18.64 -4.28 -15.55
N ILE A 8 17.96 -4.16 -16.69
CA ILE A 8 16.52 -3.80 -16.75
C ILE A 8 15.65 -4.91 -16.15
N PHE A 9 16.06 -6.17 -16.33
CA PHE A 9 15.31 -7.32 -15.82
C PHE A 9 15.34 -7.43 -14.28
N VAL A 10 16.45 -7.04 -13.64
CA VAL A 10 16.56 -6.99 -12.17
C VAL A 10 15.68 -5.87 -11.58
N LEU A 11 15.57 -4.73 -12.28
CA LEU A 11 14.71 -3.62 -11.85
C LEU A 11 13.22 -4.01 -11.89
N PHE A 12 12.80 -4.84 -12.85
CA PHE A 12 11.43 -5.31 -12.98
C PHE A 12 11.01 -6.34 -11.91
N MET A 13 11.96 -7.11 -11.36
CA MET A 13 11.67 -8.06 -10.27
C MET A 13 11.54 -7.38 -8.90
N ALA A 14 12.14 -6.21 -8.71
CA ALA A 14 12.03 -5.47 -7.46
C ALA A 14 10.67 -4.75 -7.31
N THR A 15 10.04 -4.35 -8.43
CA THR A 15 8.79 -3.57 -8.41
C THR A 15 7.54 -4.43 -8.23
N SER A 16 7.55 -5.68 -8.68
CA SER A 16 6.39 -6.57 -8.63
C SER A 16 6.05 -7.07 -7.22
N ALA A 17 7.03 -7.07 -6.31
CA ALA A 17 6.83 -7.44 -4.91
C ALA A 17 6.02 -6.42 -4.11
N MET A 18 5.81 -5.20 -4.61
CA MET A 18 5.20 -4.10 -3.85
C MET A 18 3.67 -3.97 -4.00
N ALA A 19 3.04 -4.71 -4.92
CA ALA A 19 1.60 -4.57 -5.21
C ALA A 19 0.73 -5.77 -4.79
N GLU A 20 1.18 -6.58 -3.83
CA GLU A 20 0.34 -7.66 -3.27
C GLU A 20 -0.82 -7.04 -2.45
N ARG A 21 -2.05 -7.19 -2.94
CA ARG A 21 -3.27 -6.78 -2.22
C ARG A 21 -3.52 -7.74 -1.07
N VAL A 22 -3.68 -7.20 0.14
CA VAL A 22 -3.84 -7.99 1.37
C VAL A 22 -5.21 -7.85 2.00
N ALA A 23 -5.90 -6.72 1.83
CA ALA A 23 -7.20 -6.48 2.44
C ALA A 23 -8.03 -5.42 1.68
N VAL A 24 -9.33 -5.38 1.98
CA VAL A 24 -10.26 -4.33 1.58
C VAL A 24 -10.86 -3.68 2.81
N VAL A 25 -10.91 -2.35 2.84
CA VAL A 25 -11.52 -1.58 3.92
C VAL A 25 -13.05 -1.67 3.83
N ILE A 26 -13.71 -2.11 4.89
CA ILE A 26 -15.18 -2.22 4.95
C ILE A 26 -15.84 -1.19 5.87
N GLY A 27 -15.06 -0.55 6.75
CA GLY A 27 -15.50 0.49 7.68
C GLY A 27 -14.33 1.39 8.10
N VAL A 28 -14.61 2.67 8.34
CA VAL A 28 -13.66 3.68 8.84
C VAL A 28 -14.40 4.59 9.81
N GLU A 29 -13.82 4.80 10.99
CA GLU A 29 -14.29 5.76 11.99
C GLU A 29 -13.13 6.68 12.40
N GLY A 30 -13.36 7.99 12.40
CA GLY A 30 -12.34 8.98 12.76
C GLY A 30 -11.25 9.16 11.70
N ARG A 31 -10.00 9.42 12.15
CA ARG A 31 -8.85 9.69 11.27
C ARG A 31 -7.99 8.45 11.12
N VAL A 32 -8.01 7.90 9.91
CA VAL A 32 -7.14 6.80 9.50
C VAL A 32 -6.41 7.21 8.22
N THR A 33 -5.09 7.02 8.24
CA THR A 33 -4.19 7.38 7.14
C THR A 33 -3.42 6.15 6.70
N VAL A 34 -3.26 6.00 5.38
CA VAL A 34 -2.34 5.04 4.79
C VAL A 34 -1.13 5.78 4.28
N VAL A 35 0.06 5.33 4.66
CA VAL A 35 1.33 5.78 4.10
C VAL A 35 1.70 4.83 2.98
N ARG A 36 1.69 5.35 1.74
CA ARG A 36 2.03 4.59 0.54
C ARG A 36 3.09 5.34 -0.25
N GLU A 37 4.24 4.70 -0.46
CA GLU A 37 5.36 5.29 -1.19
C GLU A 37 5.79 6.67 -0.61
N GLY A 38 5.69 6.82 0.72
CA GLY A 38 6.00 8.06 1.43
C GLY A 38 4.90 9.12 1.40
N ASN A 39 3.74 8.84 0.80
CA ASN A 39 2.59 9.74 0.77
C ASN A 39 1.55 9.34 1.81
N ASP A 40 1.09 10.33 2.57
CA ASP A 40 0.00 10.19 3.52
C ASP A 40 -1.35 10.40 2.83
N LEU A 41 -2.16 9.35 2.75
CA LEU A 41 -3.47 9.37 2.11
C LEU A 41 -4.57 9.04 3.13
N PRO A 42 -5.71 9.74 3.12
CA PRO A 42 -6.84 9.37 3.98
C PRO A 42 -7.42 8.03 3.51
N VAL A 43 -7.67 7.12 4.45
CA VAL A 43 -8.29 5.83 4.13
C VAL A 43 -9.79 5.99 3.95
N THR A 44 -10.31 5.39 2.90
CA THR A 44 -11.75 5.39 2.59
C THR A 44 -12.35 3.99 2.55
N ARG A 45 -13.67 3.91 2.69
CA ARG A 45 -14.38 2.63 2.54
C ARG A 45 -14.18 2.08 1.13
N ARG A 46 -13.99 0.75 1.04
CA ARG A 46 -13.67 -0.02 -0.18
C ARG A 46 -12.27 0.22 -0.73
N GLU A 47 -11.42 0.97 -0.01
CA GLU A 47 -10.02 1.09 -0.36
C GLU A 47 -9.32 -0.27 -0.28
N LYS A 48 -8.40 -0.50 -1.22
CA LYS A 48 -7.56 -1.68 -1.26
C LYS A 48 -6.28 -1.36 -0.51
N LEU A 49 -5.94 -2.23 0.43
CA LEU A 49 -4.68 -2.15 1.15
C LEU A 49 -3.69 -3.14 0.54
N TYR A 50 -2.47 -2.68 0.38
CA TYR A 50 -1.36 -3.42 -0.17
C TYR A 50 -0.39 -3.77 0.95
N LYS A 51 0.38 -4.84 0.76
CA LYS A 51 1.32 -5.35 1.76
C LYS A 51 2.37 -4.33 2.21
N ALA A 52 2.71 -3.38 1.33
CA ALA A 52 3.68 -2.33 1.60
C ALA A 52 3.07 -1.10 2.30
N ASP A 53 1.75 -1.06 2.47
CA ASP A 53 1.08 0.07 3.11
C ASP A 53 1.32 0.05 4.63
N GLN A 54 1.57 1.24 5.20
CA GLN A 54 1.55 1.45 6.64
C GLN A 54 0.27 2.17 7.04
N ILE A 55 -0.43 1.71 8.08
CA ILE A 55 -1.65 2.33 8.57
C ILE A 55 -1.35 3.11 9.84
N LEU A 56 -1.81 4.35 9.89
CA LEU A 56 -1.76 5.22 11.06
C LEU A 56 -3.19 5.52 11.53
N THR A 57 -3.47 5.26 12.80
CA THR A 57 -4.79 5.50 13.42
C THR A 57 -4.70 6.55 14.52
N GLY A 58 -5.70 7.44 14.57
CA GLY A 58 -5.89 8.35 15.70
C GLY A 58 -6.30 7.61 16.99
N ARG A 59 -6.21 8.32 18.12
CA ARG A 59 -6.50 7.81 19.48
C ARG A 59 -7.91 7.21 19.63
N ASP A 60 -8.89 7.75 18.90
CA ASP A 60 -10.30 7.31 18.92
C ASP A 60 -10.77 7.04 17.49
N SER A 61 -10.01 6.26 16.73
CA SER A 61 -10.29 5.95 15.32
C SER A 61 -10.19 4.47 15.08
N ALA A 62 -10.98 3.97 14.14
CA ALA A 62 -11.09 2.56 13.83
C ALA A 62 -11.07 2.32 12.32
N ILE A 63 -10.57 1.15 11.95
CA ILE A 63 -10.61 0.62 10.59
C ILE A 63 -11.03 -0.83 10.63
N GLU A 64 -11.96 -1.20 9.76
CA GLU A 64 -12.43 -2.57 9.59
C GLU A 64 -11.99 -3.11 8.23
N LEU A 65 -11.46 -4.33 8.21
CA LEU A 65 -10.83 -4.94 7.04
C LEU A 65 -11.47 -6.30 6.71
N LYS A 66 -11.49 -6.66 5.42
CA LYS A 66 -11.92 -7.96 4.88
C LYS A 66 -10.93 -8.52 3.86
#